data_AF-A0A7S3W3M4-F1
#
_entry.id   AF-A0A7S3W3M4-F1
#
_cell.length_a   1.000
_cell.length_b   1.000
_cell.length_c   1.000
_cell.angle_alpha   90.00
_cell.angle_beta   90.00
_cell.angle_gamma   90.00
#
_symmetry.space_group_name_H-M   'P 1'
#
loop_
_entity.id
_entity.type
_entity.pdbx_description
1 polymer ?
#
loop_
_entity_poly.entity_id
_entity_poly.type
_entity_poly.pdbx_seq_one_letter_code
_entity_poly.pdbx_strand_id
1 'polypeptide(L)'
;GGKREEAFVIAQSHQEMDEYAKIILQIDERNTEEHLKIAQFYEGKSMWGKAAKHYEKCEQYSKALKLYMSEGENMIPDMIEMVSKVKMEALTHELVDYLMGESDNIPKEPQWTFKLYRAIGNVTQAVKIAVNIAQQEQELGNYKYAHDILLDTFKDIKQGNQRIPFELNQRLLLIHSYQLAKKLVKFGNHMGAARLLIRVC
;
A
#
# COMPACT_ATOMS: atom_id res chain seq x y z
N GLY A 1 30.07 -6.36 -23.02
CA GLY A 1 31.05 -5.94 -22.00
C GLY A 1 31.37 -4.47 -22.10
N GLY A 2 32.36 -4.07 -22.91
CA GLY A 2 33.04 -2.76 -22.81
C GLY A 2 32.18 -1.48 -22.87
N LYS A 3 31.26 -1.34 -23.83
CA LYS A 3 30.51 -0.07 -24.03
C LYS A 3 29.60 0.34 -22.85
N ARG A 4 29.18 -0.61 -22.02
CA ARG A 4 28.27 -0.34 -20.88
C ARG A 4 29.04 0.07 -19.62
N GLU A 5 30.16 -0.59 -19.36
CA GLU A 5 31.11 -0.18 -18.32
C GLU A 5 31.57 1.26 -18.56
N GLU A 6 31.89 1.59 -19.81
CA GLU A 6 32.24 2.96 -20.22
C GLU A 6 31.08 3.93 -19.95
N ALA A 7 29.84 3.55 -20.24
CA ALA A 7 28.67 4.41 -20.01
C ALA A 7 28.41 4.67 -18.51
N PHE A 8 28.57 3.67 -17.64
CA PHE A 8 28.45 3.85 -16.20
C PHE A 8 29.54 4.80 -15.68
N VAL A 9 30.80 4.59 -16.07
CA VAL A 9 31.93 5.43 -15.65
C VAL A 9 31.76 6.87 -16.15
N ILE A 10 31.30 7.07 -17.39
CA ILE A 10 30.99 8.40 -17.94
C ILE A 10 29.85 9.05 -17.14
N ALA A 11 28.75 8.33 -16.88
CA ALA A 11 27.65 8.88 -16.10
C ALA A 11 28.09 9.25 -14.68
N GLN A 12 28.95 8.44 -14.06
CA GLN A 12 29.53 8.74 -12.76
C GLN A 12 30.41 9.99 -12.77
N SER A 13 31.29 10.13 -13.75
CA SER A 13 32.23 11.26 -13.84
C SER A 13 31.53 12.57 -14.19
N HIS A 14 30.42 12.52 -14.94
CA HIS A 14 29.62 13.67 -15.33
C HIS A 14 28.46 14.00 -14.37
N GLN A 15 28.29 13.24 -13.27
CA GLN A 15 27.16 13.38 -12.34
C GLN A 15 25.77 13.10 -12.95
N GLU A 16 25.73 12.34 -14.05
CA GLU A 16 24.53 11.99 -14.82
C GLU A 16 23.97 10.59 -14.45
N MET A 17 24.32 10.09 -13.27
CA MET A 17 23.93 8.75 -12.83
C MET A 17 22.41 8.56 -12.70
N ASP A 18 21.67 9.62 -12.39
CA ASP A 18 20.21 9.56 -12.31
C ASP A 18 19.55 9.30 -13.66
N GLU A 19 20.03 9.96 -14.72
CA GLU A 19 19.50 9.72 -16.07
C GLU A 19 19.92 8.35 -16.58
N TYR A 20 21.17 7.94 -16.30
CA TYR A 20 21.65 6.59 -16.62
C TYR A 20 20.78 5.51 -15.95
N ALA A 21 20.56 5.62 -14.64
CA ALA A 21 19.76 4.66 -13.87
C ALA A 21 18.32 4.56 -14.38
N LYS A 22 17.71 5.69 -14.72
CA LYS A 22 16.37 5.77 -15.29
C LYS A 22 16.28 5.07 -16.66
N ILE A 23 17.28 5.24 -17.52
CA ILE A 23 17.35 4.55 -18.82
C ILE A 23 17.46 3.04 -18.60
N ILE A 24 18.32 2.58 -17.69
CA ILE A 24 18.50 1.16 -17.40
C ILE A 24 17.21 0.54 -16.86
N LEU A 25 16.49 1.23 -15.98
CA LEU A 25 15.18 0.81 -15.49
C LEU A 25 14.12 0.66 -16.60
N GLN A 26 14.26 1.36 -17.73
CA GLN A 26 13.30 1.28 -18.83
C GLN A 26 13.67 0.26 -19.90
N ILE A 27 14.97 0.13 -20.21
CA ILE A 27 15.43 -0.59 -21.40
C ILE A 27 15.98 -1.98 -21.06
N ASP A 28 16.47 -2.19 -19.83
CA ASP A 28 17.23 -3.41 -19.48
C ASP A 28 16.86 -3.95 -18.09
N GLU A 29 15.56 -4.05 -17.80
CA GLU A 29 15.04 -4.50 -16.49
C GLU A 29 15.56 -5.86 -16.00
N ARG A 30 16.06 -6.71 -16.92
CA ARG A 30 16.56 -8.07 -16.60
C ARG A 30 18.07 -8.12 -16.37
N ASN A 31 18.80 -7.01 -16.57
CA ASN A 31 20.24 -6.98 -16.40
C ASN A 31 20.60 -6.70 -14.94
N THR A 32 20.61 -7.79 -14.16
CA THR A 32 20.87 -7.77 -12.72
C THR A 32 22.28 -7.27 -12.38
N GLU A 33 23.29 -7.49 -13.22
CA GLU A 33 24.65 -7.00 -12.99
C GLU A 33 24.73 -5.48 -13.02
N GLU A 34 24.09 -4.84 -14.00
CA GLU A 34 24.08 -3.37 -14.11
C GLU A 34 23.24 -2.74 -13.00
N HIS A 35 22.07 -3.32 -12.71
CA HIS A 35 21.26 -2.89 -11.58
C HIS A 35 22.05 -2.99 -10.26
N LEU A 36 22.85 -4.03 -10.06
CA LEU A 36 23.65 -4.19 -8.84
C LEU A 36 24.69 -3.07 -8.68
N LYS A 37 25.39 -2.69 -9.76
CA LYS A 37 26.36 -1.59 -9.73
C LYS A 37 25.70 -0.25 -9.41
N ILE A 38 24.56 0.03 -10.02
CA ILE A 38 23.78 1.24 -9.76
C ILE A 38 23.28 1.26 -8.31
N ALA A 39 22.80 0.12 -7.81
CA ALA A 39 22.35 -0.03 -6.43
C ALA A 39 23.47 0.29 -5.43
N GLN A 40 24.65 -0.29 -5.63
CA GLN A 40 25.83 -0.06 -4.79
C GLN A 40 26.29 1.41 -4.84
N PHE A 41 26.23 2.04 -6.01
CA PHE A 41 26.53 3.46 -6.16
C PHE A 41 25.59 4.35 -5.33
N TYR A 42 24.27 4.10 -5.43
CA TYR A 42 23.29 4.87 -4.66
C TYR A 42 23.37 4.59 -3.15
N GLU A 43 23.59 3.33 -2.76
CA GLU A 43 23.79 2.94 -1.37
C GLU A 43 25.00 3.64 -0.76
N GLY A 44 26.13 3.71 -1.48
CA GLY A 44 27.33 4.44 -1.06
C GLY A 44 27.15 5.96 -0.94
N LYS A 45 26.10 6.51 -1.55
CA LYS A 45 25.69 7.92 -1.42
C LYS A 45 24.53 8.13 -0.45
N SER A 46 24.14 7.09 0.28
CA SER A 46 22.98 7.10 1.20
C SER A 46 21.65 7.47 0.52
N MET A 47 21.52 7.20 -0.78
CA MET A 47 20.27 7.36 -1.53
C MET A 47 19.47 6.05 -1.45
N TRP A 48 18.92 5.74 -0.28
CA TRP A 48 18.40 4.41 0.06
C TRP A 48 17.23 3.98 -0.81
N GLY A 49 16.26 4.86 -1.06
CA GLY A 49 15.11 4.56 -1.91
C GLY A 49 15.50 4.25 -3.36
N LYS A 50 16.51 4.95 -3.90
CA LYS A 50 17.05 4.67 -5.24
C LYS A 50 17.81 3.35 -5.27
N ALA A 51 18.65 3.09 -4.26
CA ALA A 51 19.36 1.82 -4.15
C ALA A 51 18.38 0.64 -4.06
N ALA A 52 17.33 0.75 -3.25
CA ALA A 52 16.30 -0.27 -3.06
C ALA A 52 15.62 -0.67 -4.38
N LYS A 53 15.25 0.30 -5.23
CA LYS A 53 14.66 0.06 -6.56
C LYS A 53 15.53 -0.81 -7.45
N HIS A 54 16.84 -0.60 -7.41
CA HIS A 54 17.77 -1.41 -8.18
C HIS A 54 18.03 -2.77 -7.52
N TYR A 55 18.04 -2.87 -6.19
CA TYR A 55 18.12 -4.16 -5.49
C TYR A 55 16.90 -5.04 -5.73
N GLU A 56 15.71 -4.45 -5.87
CA GLU A 56 14.48 -5.15 -6.27
C GLU A 56 14.65 -5.80 -7.65
N LYS A 57 15.22 -5.09 -8.63
CA LYS A 57 15.52 -5.64 -9.96
C LYS A 57 16.57 -6.75 -9.93
N CYS A 58 17.42 -6.79 -8.90
CA CYS A 58 18.38 -7.85 -8.66
C CYS A 58 17.80 -9.04 -7.86
N GLU A 59 16.49 -9.07 -7.60
CA GLU A 59 15.82 -10.05 -6.74
C GLU A 59 16.35 -10.08 -5.29
N GLN A 60 17.06 -9.04 -4.85
CA GLN A 60 17.56 -8.90 -3.48
C GLN A 60 16.50 -8.27 -2.58
N TYR A 61 15.32 -8.88 -2.52
CA TYR A 61 14.12 -8.28 -1.93
C TYR A 61 14.25 -7.95 -0.44
N SER A 62 14.90 -8.81 0.37
CA SER A 62 15.13 -8.52 1.80
C SER A 62 16.03 -7.30 2.00
N LYS A 63 17.02 -7.09 1.13
CA LYS A 63 17.88 -5.91 1.19
C LYS A 63 17.13 -4.66 0.71
N ALA A 64 16.40 -4.79 -0.40
CA ALA A 64 15.57 -3.71 -0.93
C ALA A 64 14.56 -3.23 0.11
N LEU A 65 13.88 -4.14 0.81
CA LEU A 65 12.90 -3.82 1.84
C LEU A 65 13.53 -2.98 2.98
N LYS A 66 14.68 -3.40 3.50
CA LYS A 66 15.41 -2.66 4.55
C LYS A 66 15.85 -1.27 4.10
N LEU A 67 16.28 -1.14 2.85
CA LEU A 67 16.67 0.16 2.29
C LEU A 67 15.46 1.08 2.09
N TYR A 68 14.33 0.55 1.63
CA TYR A 68 13.09 1.32 1.60
C TYR A 68 12.70 1.79 3.02
N MET A 69 12.81 0.92 4.03
CA MET A 69 12.48 1.29 5.43
C MET A 69 13.41 2.36 5.97
N SER A 70 14.68 2.32 5.56
CA SER A 70 15.70 3.32 5.93
C SER A 70 15.45 4.68 5.28
N GLU A 71 14.87 4.72 4.07
CA GLU A 71 14.45 5.96 3.41
C GLU A 71 13.25 6.60 4.14
N GLY A 72 12.29 5.77 4.56
CA GLY A 72 11.17 6.18 5.39
C GLY A 72 9.78 5.89 4.81
N GLU A 73 8.77 6.50 5.42
CA GLU A 73 7.36 6.19 5.17
C GLU A 73 6.87 6.56 3.76
N ASN A 74 7.55 7.49 3.10
CA ASN A 74 7.31 7.85 1.70
C ASN A 74 7.51 6.66 0.74
N MET A 75 8.29 5.64 1.15
CA MET A 75 8.54 4.44 0.36
C MET A 75 7.58 3.28 0.67
N ILE A 76 6.65 3.42 1.61
CA ILE A 76 5.66 2.36 1.93
C ILE A 76 4.88 1.90 0.69
N PRO A 77 4.44 2.77 -0.24
CA PRO A 77 3.82 2.34 -1.49
C PRO A 77 4.69 1.38 -2.30
N ASP A 78 5.98 1.70 -2.50
CA ASP A 78 6.93 0.85 -3.22
C ASP A 78 7.16 -0.49 -2.47
N MET A 79 7.24 -0.47 -1.13
CA MET A 79 7.35 -1.69 -0.32
C MET A 79 6.14 -2.63 -0.52
N ILE A 80 4.92 -2.08 -0.45
CA ILE A 80 3.68 -2.84 -0.64
C ILE A 80 3.63 -3.41 -2.05
N GLU A 81 3.99 -2.62 -3.06
CA GLU A 81 4.03 -3.06 -4.44
C GLU A 81 4.99 -4.25 -4.60
N MET A 82 6.22 -4.13 -4.10
CA MET A 82 7.23 -5.20 -4.16
C MET A 82 6.74 -6.46 -3.42
N VAL A 83 6.30 -6.34 -2.16
CA VAL A 83 5.84 -7.48 -1.35
C VAL A 83 4.62 -8.15 -1.97
N SER A 84 3.69 -7.39 -2.56
CA SER A 84 2.49 -7.92 -3.22
C SER A 84 2.78 -8.67 -4.52
N LYS A 85 3.84 -8.29 -5.24
CA LYS A 85 4.31 -9.02 -6.44
C LYS A 85 5.03 -10.30 -6.07
N VAL A 86 5.95 -10.22 -5.10
CA VAL A 86 6.83 -11.32 -4.72
C VAL A 86 6.13 -12.35 -3.84
N LYS A 87 5.19 -11.91 -2.98
CA LYS A 87 4.34 -12.73 -2.10
C LYS A 87 5.10 -13.71 -1.19
N MET A 88 6.33 -13.36 -0.80
CA MET A 88 7.07 -14.11 0.21
C MET A 88 6.51 -13.80 1.60
N GLU A 89 6.18 -14.84 2.37
CA GLU A 89 5.64 -14.68 3.73
C GLU A 89 6.63 -13.94 4.64
N ALA A 90 7.93 -14.24 4.56
CA ALA A 90 8.96 -13.58 5.35
C ALA A 90 8.98 -12.05 5.14
N LEU A 91 8.91 -11.58 3.89
CA LEU A 91 8.85 -10.14 3.58
C LEU A 91 7.52 -9.51 4.00
N THR A 92 6.43 -10.28 3.93
CA THR A 92 5.12 -9.83 4.38
C THR A 92 5.12 -9.60 5.89
N HIS A 93 5.70 -10.52 6.66
CA HIS A 93 5.87 -10.38 8.11
C HIS A 93 6.78 -9.20 8.44
N GLU A 94 7.94 -9.09 7.81
CA GLU A 94 8.88 -7.99 8.06
C GLU A 94 8.25 -6.61 7.78
N LEU A 95 7.46 -6.49 6.71
CA LEU A 95 6.73 -5.26 6.42
C LEU A 95 5.58 -5.02 7.42
N VAL A 96 4.88 -6.05 7.87
CA VAL A 96 3.83 -5.92 8.90
C VAL A 96 4.43 -5.43 10.22
N ASP A 97 5.55 -5.99 10.66
CA ASP A 97 6.25 -5.59 11.88
C ASP A 97 6.68 -4.12 11.81
N TYR A 98 7.19 -3.67 10.66
CA TYR A 98 7.49 -2.26 10.40
C TYR A 98 6.25 -1.36 10.47
N LEU A 99 5.14 -1.77 9.85
CA LEU A 99 3.90 -0.99 9.86
C LEU A 99 3.26 -0.92 11.26
N MET A 100 3.44 -1.95 12.09
CA MET A 100 2.96 -1.96 13.48
C MET A 100 3.92 -1.26 14.46
N GLY A 101 5.08 -0.80 13.98
CA GLY A 101 6.09 -0.14 14.81
C GLY A 101 6.90 -1.10 15.67
N GLU A 102 6.89 -2.41 15.40
CA GLU A 102 7.69 -3.39 16.14
C GLU A 102 9.20 -3.22 15.85
N SER A 103 9.56 -2.67 14.69
CA SER A 103 10.95 -2.42 14.31
C SER A 103 11.49 -1.05 14.75
N ASP A 104 10.66 -0.01 14.77
CA ASP A 104 11.09 1.38 14.99
C ASP A 104 10.38 2.08 16.17
N ASN A 105 9.51 1.38 16.89
CA ASN A 105 8.64 1.89 17.96
C ASN A 105 7.64 2.98 17.50
N ILE A 106 7.40 3.13 16.20
CA ILE A 106 6.49 4.14 15.65
C ILE A 106 5.45 3.44 14.76
N PRO A 107 4.29 3.07 15.32
CA PRO A 107 3.19 2.49 14.55
C PRO A 107 2.76 3.41 13.41
N LYS A 108 2.65 2.85 12.21
CA LYS A 108 2.21 3.57 11.01
C LYS A 108 0.69 3.62 10.94
N GLU A 109 0.16 4.45 10.04
CA GLU A 109 -1.27 4.51 9.84
C GLU A 109 -1.85 3.13 9.44
N PRO A 110 -2.95 2.68 10.07
CA PRO A 110 -3.56 1.38 9.78
C PRO A 110 -3.95 1.17 8.31
N GLN A 111 -4.11 2.27 7.57
CA GLN A 111 -4.37 2.27 6.14
C GLN A 111 -3.28 1.55 5.34
N TRP A 112 -2.03 1.62 5.79
CA TRP A 112 -0.92 0.93 5.13
C TRP A 112 -1.04 -0.58 5.28
N THR A 113 -1.33 -1.06 6.49
CA THR A 113 -1.55 -2.49 6.74
C THR A 113 -2.79 -3.01 5.99
N PHE A 114 -3.85 -2.20 5.89
CA PHE A 114 -5.00 -2.50 5.04
C PHE A 114 -4.61 -2.63 3.56
N LYS A 115 -3.88 -1.65 3.01
CA LYS A 115 -3.42 -1.67 1.61
C LYS A 115 -2.52 -2.87 1.32
N LEU A 116 -1.63 -3.24 2.24
CA LEU A 116 -0.79 -4.42 2.13
C LEU A 116 -1.61 -5.71 2.02
N TYR A 117 -2.51 -5.96 2.99
CA TYR A 117 -3.31 -7.18 2.99
C TYR A 117 -4.26 -7.28 1.79
N ARG A 118 -4.78 -6.14 1.34
CA ARG A 118 -5.55 -6.04 0.10
C ARG A 118 -4.69 -6.41 -1.12
N ALA A 119 -3.48 -5.85 -1.22
CA ALA A 119 -2.59 -6.08 -2.37
C ALA A 119 -2.09 -7.54 -2.47
N ILE A 120 -1.78 -8.19 -1.34
CA ILE A 120 -1.37 -9.61 -1.35
C ILE A 120 -2.56 -10.57 -1.56
N GLY A 121 -3.80 -10.07 -1.44
CA GLY A 121 -5.04 -10.85 -1.61
C GLY A 121 -5.53 -11.55 -0.33
N ASN A 122 -5.02 -11.16 0.85
CA ASN A 122 -5.48 -11.68 2.13
C ASN A 122 -6.74 -10.93 2.59
N VAL A 123 -7.86 -11.32 1.99
CA VAL A 123 -9.18 -10.73 2.24
C VAL A 123 -9.57 -10.78 3.71
N THR A 124 -9.26 -11.89 4.40
CA THR A 124 -9.64 -12.07 5.80
C THR A 124 -9.06 -10.99 6.71
N GLN A 125 -7.76 -10.69 6.55
CA GLN A 125 -7.12 -9.62 7.33
C GLN A 125 -7.53 -8.24 6.85
N ALA A 126 -7.65 -8.04 5.54
CA ALA A 126 -8.09 -6.76 4.97
C ALA A 126 -9.48 -6.36 5.51
N VAL A 127 -10.42 -7.30 5.63
CA VAL A 127 -11.76 -7.05 6.18
C VAL A 127 -11.71 -6.62 7.64
N LYS A 128 -10.95 -7.33 8.48
CA LYS A 128 -10.85 -6.99 9.91
C LYS A 128 -10.33 -5.57 10.11
N ILE A 129 -9.29 -5.21 9.36
CA ILE A 129 -8.70 -3.86 9.43
C ILE A 129 -9.67 -2.82 8.88
N ALA A 130 -10.30 -3.08 7.73
CA ALA A 130 -11.28 -2.17 7.13
C ALA A 130 -12.44 -1.86 8.08
N VAL A 131 -12.95 -2.88 8.77
CA VAL A 131 -14.01 -2.74 9.77
C VAL A 131 -13.54 -1.86 10.94
N ASN A 132 -12.33 -2.08 11.46
CA ASN A 132 -11.78 -1.29 12.56
C ASN A 132 -11.54 0.17 12.15
N ILE A 133 -10.95 0.41 10.97
CA ILE A 133 -10.74 1.78 10.45
C ILE A 133 -12.11 2.46 10.28
N ALA A 134 -13.07 1.80 9.65
CA ALA A 134 -14.39 2.39 9.44
C ALA A 134 -15.10 2.73 10.75
N GLN A 135 -14.94 1.91 11.80
CA GLN A 135 -15.48 2.21 13.12
C GLN A 135 -14.82 3.45 13.74
N GLN A 136 -13.50 3.55 13.73
CA GLN A 136 -12.78 4.71 14.26
C GLN A 136 -13.16 5.99 13.51
N GLU A 137 -13.21 5.94 12.18
CA GLU A 137 -13.59 7.07 11.35
C GLU A 137 -15.06 7.48 11.57
N GLN A 138 -15.94 6.52 11.84
CA GLN A 138 -17.32 6.79 12.23
C GLN A 138 -17.39 7.53 13.58
N GLU A 139 -16.60 7.12 14.57
CA GLU A 139 -16.51 7.77 15.89
C GLU A 139 -15.98 9.21 15.79
N LEU A 140 -15.07 9.47 14.84
CA LEU A 140 -14.57 10.81 14.50
C LEU A 140 -15.56 11.64 13.67
N GLY A 141 -16.68 11.05 13.23
CA GLY A 141 -17.69 11.71 12.39
C GLY A 141 -17.38 11.72 10.88
N ASN A 142 -16.34 11.02 10.45
CA ASN A 142 -15.92 10.87 9.06
C ASN A 142 -16.72 9.78 8.32
N TYR A 143 -18.05 9.86 8.39
CA TYR A 143 -18.97 8.85 7.84
C TYR A 143 -18.79 8.57 6.35
N LYS A 144 -18.33 9.56 5.55
CA LYS A 144 -18.07 9.37 4.11
C LYS A 144 -16.91 8.41 3.91
N TYR A 145 -15.80 8.68 4.59
CA TYR A 145 -14.60 7.88 4.46
C TYR A 145 -14.78 6.46 5.02
N ALA A 146 -15.44 6.33 6.17
CA ALA A 146 -15.81 5.03 6.73
C ALA A 146 -16.66 4.19 5.75
N HIS A 147 -17.61 4.83 5.04
CA HIS A 147 -18.40 4.17 4.01
C HIS A 147 -17.58 3.74 2.80
N ASP A 148 -16.73 4.63 2.29
CA ASP A 148 -15.90 4.38 1.10
C ASP A 148 -14.96 3.18 1.33
N ILE A 149 -14.30 3.09 2.50
CA ILE A 149 -13.45 1.94 2.86
C ILE A 149 -14.23 0.62 2.87
N LEU A 150 -15.39 0.59 3.54
CA LEU A 150 -16.20 -0.63 3.63
C LEU A 150 -16.73 -1.04 2.25
N LEU A 151 -17.12 -0.06 1.43
CA LEU A 151 -17.65 -0.30 0.09
C LEU A 151 -16.56 -0.82 -0.85
N ASP A 152 -15.36 -0.25 -0.82
CA ASP A 152 -14.27 -0.72 -1.66
C ASP A 152 -13.81 -2.12 -1.25
N THR A 153 -13.71 -2.39 0.05
CA THR A 153 -13.48 -3.73 0.57
C THR A 153 -14.55 -4.71 0.10
N PHE A 154 -15.83 -4.32 0.14
CA PHE A 154 -16.93 -5.16 -0.37
C PHE A 154 -16.79 -5.47 -1.86
N LYS A 155 -16.40 -4.48 -2.68
CA LYS A 155 -16.19 -4.66 -4.12
C LYS A 155 -15.05 -5.63 -4.39
N ASP A 156 -13.95 -5.54 -3.67
CA ASP A 156 -12.80 -6.44 -3.85
C ASP A 156 -13.19 -7.90 -3.59
N ILE A 157 -13.91 -8.16 -2.50
CA ILE A 157 -14.38 -9.50 -2.15
C ILE A 157 -15.31 -10.05 -3.23
N LYS A 158 -16.21 -9.19 -3.72
CA LYS A 158 -17.15 -9.55 -4.78
C LYS A 158 -16.44 -9.84 -6.10
N GLN A 159 -15.43 -9.05 -6.48
CA GLN A 159 -14.61 -9.30 -7.66
C GLN A 159 -13.79 -10.58 -7.53
N GLY A 160 -13.34 -10.91 -6.31
CA GLY A 160 -12.66 -12.17 -5.99
C GLY A 160 -13.57 -13.38 -5.90
N ASN A 161 -14.89 -13.26 -6.15
CA ASN A 161 -15.90 -14.32 -5.99
C ASN A 161 -15.88 -14.99 -4.60
N GLN A 162 -15.53 -14.23 -3.57
CA GLN A 162 -15.50 -14.72 -2.19
C GLN A 162 -16.81 -14.41 -1.46
N ARG A 163 -17.10 -15.17 -0.41
CA ARG A 163 -18.26 -14.92 0.44
C ARG A 163 -18.05 -13.64 1.22
N ILE A 164 -18.97 -12.69 1.08
CA ILE A 164 -18.95 -11.44 1.84
C ILE A 164 -19.15 -11.72 3.33
N PRO A 165 -18.21 -11.31 4.20
CA PRO A 165 -18.38 -11.45 5.64
C PRO A 165 -19.59 -10.68 6.16
N PHE A 166 -20.34 -11.30 7.05
CA PHE A 166 -21.57 -10.73 7.61
C PHE A 166 -21.34 -9.38 8.28
N GLU A 167 -20.28 -9.27 9.08
CA GLU A 167 -19.93 -8.04 9.80
C GLU A 167 -19.64 -6.87 8.85
N LEU A 168 -18.84 -7.09 7.79
CA LEU A 168 -18.56 -6.08 6.78
C LEU A 168 -19.87 -5.57 6.15
N ASN A 169 -20.74 -6.50 5.74
CA ASN A 169 -22.00 -6.17 5.10
C ASN A 169 -22.95 -5.40 6.04
N GLN A 170 -23.03 -5.82 7.32
CA GLN A 170 -23.83 -5.12 8.31
C GLN A 170 -23.33 -3.69 8.54
N ARG A 171 -22.03 -3.51 8.78
CA ARG A 171 -21.46 -2.17 9.00
C ARG A 171 -21.63 -1.26 7.80
N LEU A 172 -21.40 -1.79 6.59
CA LEU A 172 -21.63 -1.05 5.35
C LEU A 172 -23.10 -0.61 5.23
N LEU A 173 -24.05 -1.51 5.51
CA LEU A 173 -25.47 -1.23 5.44
C LEU A 173 -25.89 -0.13 6.43
N LEU A 174 -25.36 -0.15 7.66
CA LEU A 174 -25.64 0.84 8.70
C LEU A 174 -25.18 2.23 8.27
N ILE A 175 -23.91 2.37 7.88
CA ILE A 175 -23.36 3.66 7.45
C ILE A 175 -24.05 4.16 6.17
N HIS A 176 -24.32 3.26 5.23
CA HIS A 176 -25.03 3.60 4.00
C HIS A 176 -26.45 4.13 4.27
N SER A 177 -27.21 3.45 5.15
CA SER A 177 -28.55 3.86 5.54
C SER A 177 -28.56 5.23 6.23
N TYR A 178 -27.59 5.49 7.11
CA TYR A 178 -27.42 6.79 7.76
C TYR A 178 -27.12 7.92 6.76
N GLN A 179 -26.19 7.69 5.82
CA GLN A 179 -25.86 8.70 4.80
C GLN A 179 -27.05 9.03 3.89
N LEU A 180 -27.81 8.00 3.47
CA LEU A 180 -29.01 8.19 2.68
C LEU A 180 -30.09 8.93 3.48
N ALA A 181 -30.29 8.60 4.75
CA ALA A 181 -31.23 9.31 5.62
C ALA A 181 -30.91 10.81 5.70
N LYS A 182 -29.63 11.20 5.89
CA LYS A 182 -29.21 12.62 5.88
C LYS A 182 -29.57 13.32 4.57
N LYS A 183 -29.37 12.66 3.43
CA LYS A 183 -29.76 13.22 2.11
C LYS A 183 -31.27 13.37 2.01
N LEU A 184 -32.04 12.36 2.41
CA LEU A 184 -33.50 12.37 2.35
C LEU A 184 -34.12 13.46 3.24
N VAL A 185 -33.58 13.70 4.44
CA VAL A 185 -34.01 14.81 5.31
C VAL A 185 -33.81 16.15 4.60
N LYS A 186 -32.65 16.36 3.94
CA LYS A 186 -32.39 17.59 3.18
C LYS A 186 -33.35 17.79 2.00
N PHE A 187 -33.86 16.70 1.42
CA PHE A 187 -34.87 16.73 0.36
C PHE A 187 -36.32 16.78 0.88
N GLY A 188 -36.54 16.94 2.19
CA GLY A 188 -37.88 16.96 2.79
C GLY A 188 -38.57 15.59 2.89
N ASN A 189 -37.89 14.51 2.50
CA ASN A 189 -38.43 13.15 2.60
C ASN A 189 -38.17 12.55 3.99
N HIS A 190 -38.87 13.08 4.99
CA HIS A 190 -38.71 12.65 6.39
C HIS A 190 -39.16 11.20 6.62
N MET A 191 -40.22 10.75 5.93
CA MET A 191 -40.71 9.37 6.04
C MET A 191 -39.70 8.35 5.49
N GLY A 192 -39.05 8.66 4.37
CA GLY A 192 -37.97 7.85 3.82
C GLY A 192 -36.75 7.80 4.75
N ALA A 193 -36.38 8.93 5.33
CA ALA A 193 -35.29 9.01 6.30
C ALA A 193 -35.59 8.18 7.56
N ALA A 194 -36.78 8.30 8.14
CA ALA A 194 -37.18 7.55 9.34
C ALA A 194 -37.10 6.03 9.12
N ARG A 195 -37.56 5.53 7.97
CA ARG A 195 -37.48 4.10 7.63
C ARG A 195 -36.05 3.57 7.55
N LEU A 196 -35.11 4.39 7.07
CA LEU A 196 -33.70 4.03 7.03
C LEU A 196 -33.06 4.06 8.41
N LEU A 197 -33.43 5.03 9.26
CA LEU A 197 -32.91 5.17 10.62
C LEU A 197 -33.35 4.02 11.53
N ILE A 198 -34.55 3.46 11.34
CA ILE A 198 -35.00 2.26 12.09
C ILE A 198 -34.03 1.09 11.93
N ARG A 199 -33.30 1.00 10.80
CA ARG A 199 -32.31 -0.06 10.56
C ARG A 199 -30.96 0.22 11.21
N VAL A 200 -30.74 1.44 11.68
CA VAL A 200 -29.51 1.93 12.29
C VAL A 200 -29.61 1.95 13.82
N CYS A 201 -30.84 1.99 14.36
CA CYS A 201 -31.15 1.94 15.79
C CYS A 201 -31.10 0.53 16.38
#